data_AF-A0A0E3ZCV5-F1
#
_entry.id   AF-A0A0E3ZCV5-F1
#
_cell.length_a   1.000
_cell.length_b   1.000
_cell.length_c   1.000
_cell.angle_alpha   90.00
_cell.angle_beta   90.00
_cell.angle_gamma   90.00
#
_symmetry.space_group_name_H-M   'P 1'
#
loop_
_entity.id
_entity.type
_entity.pdbx_description
1 polymer ?
#
loop_
_entity_poly.entity_id
_entity_poly.type
_entity_poly.pdbx_seq_one_letter_code
_entity_poly.pdbx_strand_id
1 'polypeptide(L)'
;MKKIIILLLFFVLSCTQVDGIRLRKKLYATNKEYLEQKNQKKVDNKDVGFYVKNGIFHFVTMQNGKQYEVRIDKEGKILDSKIGGY
;
A
#
# COMPACT_ATOMS: atom_id res chain seq x y z
N MET A 1 -29.51 -6.04 -29.14
CA MET A 1 -28.45 -5.03 -28.88
C MET A 1 -28.19 -4.72 -27.40
N LYS A 2 -29.13 -4.94 -26.45
CA LYS A 2 -28.89 -4.70 -25.01
C LYS A 2 -27.91 -5.68 -24.33
N LYS A 3 -27.80 -6.93 -24.80
CA LYS A 3 -26.94 -7.96 -24.17
C LYS A 3 -25.43 -7.77 -24.40
N ILE A 4 -25.04 -7.09 -25.49
CA ILE A 4 -23.62 -6.85 -25.84
C ILE A 4 -22.99 -5.78 -24.93
N ILE A 5 -23.78 -4.79 -24.52
CA ILE A 5 -23.31 -3.65 -23.71
C ILE A 5 -22.94 -4.09 -22.28
N ILE A 6 -23.66 -5.06 -21.73
CA ILE A 6 -23.41 -5.59 -20.37
C ILE A 6 -22.08 -6.35 -20.33
N LEU A 7 -21.74 -7.10 -21.38
CA LEU A 7 -20.51 -7.89 -21.44
C LEU A 7 -19.24 -7.00 -21.45
N LEU A 8 -19.30 -5.86 -22.15
CA LEU A 8 -18.21 -4.88 -22.16
C LEU A 8 -18.00 -4.21 -20.80
N LEU A 9 -19.09 -3.93 -20.06
CA LEU A 9 -18.99 -3.32 -18.72
C LEU A 9 -18.23 -4.21 -17.72
N PHE A 10 -18.42 -5.53 -17.78
CA PHE A 10 -17.71 -6.48 -16.92
C PHE A 10 -16.20 -6.57 -17.24
N PHE A 11 -15.80 -6.32 -18.49
CA PHE A 11 -14.39 -6.34 -18.90
C PHE A 11 -13.60 -5.11 -18.44
N VAL A 12 -14.24 -3.94 -18.34
CA VAL A 12 -13.57 -2.72 -17.87
C VAL A 12 -13.36 -2.75 -16.34
N LEU A 13 -14.33 -3.31 -15.61
CA LEU A 13 -14.25 -3.42 -14.15
C LEU A 13 -13.11 -4.35 -13.68
N SER A 14 -12.83 -5.44 -14.41
CA SER A 14 -11.76 -6.38 -14.05
C SER A 14 -10.36 -5.76 -14.22
N CYS A 15 -10.12 -4.97 -15.26
CA CYS A 15 -8.83 -4.28 -15.46
C CYS A 15 -8.49 -3.33 -14.30
N THR A 16 -9.46 -2.53 -13.84
CA THR A 16 -9.23 -1.58 -12.74
C THR A 16 -8.86 -2.26 -11.40
N GLN A 17 -9.41 -3.44 -11.14
CA GLN A 17 -9.10 -4.23 -9.94
C GLN A 17 -7.67 -4.81 -10.01
N VAL A 18 -7.24 -5.29 -11.19
CA VAL A 18 -5.89 -5.82 -11.39
C VAL A 18 -4.83 -4.74 -11.17
N ASP A 19 -5.06 -3.53 -11.69
CA ASP A 19 -4.15 -2.40 -11.51
C ASP A 19 -4.04 -1.97 -10.04
N GLY A 20 -5.16 -1.93 -9.33
CA GLY A 20 -5.19 -1.63 -7.89
C GLY A 20 -4.41 -2.67 -7.05
N ILE A 21 -4.58 -3.96 -7.35
CA ILE A 21 -3.85 -5.05 -6.67
C ILE A 21 -2.35 -4.95 -6.95
N ARG A 22 -1.97 -4.70 -8.21
CA ARG A 22 -0.57 -4.56 -8.62
C ARG A 22 0.10 -3.38 -7.93
N LEU A 23 -0.56 -2.23 -7.90
CA LEU A 23 -0.08 -1.05 -7.20
C LEU A 23 0.13 -1.35 -5.71
N ARG A 24 -0.86 -1.93 -5.05
CA ARG A 24 -0.77 -2.27 -3.61
C ARG A 24 0.41 -3.19 -3.31
N LYS A 25 0.62 -4.24 -4.12
CA LYS A 25 1.77 -5.15 -3.97
C LYS A 25 3.11 -4.42 -4.12
N LYS A 26 3.22 -3.54 -5.12
CA LYS A 26 4.42 -2.71 -5.33
C LYS A 26 4.72 -1.86 -4.09
N LEU A 27 3.70 -1.17 -3.57
CA LEU A 27 3.87 -0.26 -2.43
C LEU A 27 4.22 -1.00 -1.12
N TYR A 28 3.67 -2.20 -0.88
CA TYR A 28 4.10 -3.04 0.24
C TYR A 28 5.57 -3.45 0.14
N ALA A 29 6.05 -3.81 -1.06
CA ALA A 29 7.45 -4.15 -1.27
C ALA A 29 8.35 -2.94 -0.96
N THR A 30 7.99 -1.75 -1.44
CA THR A 30 8.72 -0.51 -1.15
C THR A 30 8.74 -0.19 0.35
N ASN A 31 7.61 -0.30 1.04
CA ASN A 31 7.56 -0.09 2.50
C ASN A 31 8.45 -1.09 3.25
N LYS A 32 8.37 -2.37 2.88
CA LYS A 32 9.16 -3.44 3.50
C LYS A 32 10.66 -3.17 3.36
N GLU A 33 11.11 -2.91 2.13
CA GLU A 33 12.52 -2.63 1.84
C GLU A 33 13.02 -1.42 2.65
N TYR A 34 12.25 -0.34 2.70
CA TYR A 34 12.60 0.85 3.46
C TYR A 34 12.78 0.56 4.96
N LEU A 35 11.83 -0.16 5.57
CA LEU A 35 11.88 -0.47 7.00
C LEU A 35 12.99 -1.47 7.35
N GLU A 36 13.24 -2.46 6.49
CA GLU A 36 14.33 -3.42 6.68
C GLU A 36 15.70 -2.73 6.62
N GLN A 37 15.89 -1.78 5.70
CA GLN A 37 17.11 -0.97 5.61
C GLN A 37 17.28 -0.04 6.81
N LYS A 38 16.22 0.64 7.23
CA LYS A 38 16.28 1.67 8.29
C LYS A 38 16.42 1.08 9.69
N ASN A 39 15.72 -0.03 9.97
CA ASN A 39 15.59 -0.58 11.31
C ASN A 39 16.34 -1.92 11.51
N GLN A 40 17.02 -2.44 10.48
CA GLN A 40 17.74 -3.72 10.50
C GLN A 40 16.90 -4.92 11.00
N LYS A 41 15.59 -4.86 10.82
CA LYS A 41 14.64 -5.90 11.25
C LYS A 41 13.74 -6.29 10.10
N LYS A 42 13.50 -7.60 9.96
CA LYS A 42 12.54 -8.15 9.01
C LYS A 42 11.14 -7.62 9.32
N VAL A 43 10.44 -7.17 8.27
CA VAL A 43 9.04 -6.76 8.38
C VAL A 43 8.16 -7.86 7.79
N ASP A 44 7.26 -8.39 8.61
CA ASP A 44 6.21 -9.29 8.16
C ASP A 44 5.00 -8.45 7.71
N ASN A 45 4.55 -8.66 6.46
CA ASN A 45 3.46 -7.90 5.86
C ASN A 45 2.15 -8.03 6.64
N LYS A 46 1.97 -9.12 7.40
CA LYS A 46 0.76 -9.35 8.20
C LYS A 46 0.59 -8.33 9.34
N ASP A 47 1.70 -7.74 9.79
CA ASP A 47 1.74 -6.78 10.88
C ASP A 47 1.66 -5.32 10.37
N VAL A 48 1.39 -5.13 9.07
CA VAL A 48 1.35 -3.82 8.42
C VAL A 48 -0.09 -3.42 8.07
N GLY A 49 -0.63 -2.48 8.84
CA GLY A 49 -1.85 -1.74 8.50
C GLY A 49 -1.64 -0.81 7.31
N PHE A 50 -2.70 -0.58 6.54
CA PHE A 50 -2.65 0.24 5.34
C PHE A 50 -3.93 1.05 5.16
N TYR A 51 -3.79 2.34 4.86
CA TYR A 51 -4.91 3.20 4.46
C TYR A 51 -4.46 4.27 3.46
N VAL A 52 -5.42 4.86 2.75
CA VAL A 52 -5.16 5.92 1.77
C VAL A 52 -5.81 7.21 2.24
N LYS A 53 -5.05 8.31 2.25
CA LYS A 53 -5.55 9.65 2.60
C LYS A 53 -4.97 10.67 1.62
N ASN A 54 -5.83 11.44 0.96
CA ASN A 54 -5.44 12.46 -0.02
C ASN A 54 -4.50 11.93 -1.13
N GLY A 55 -4.73 10.69 -1.60
CA GLY A 55 -3.88 10.06 -2.62
C GLY A 55 -2.51 9.59 -2.12
N ILE A 56 -2.24 9.70 -0.82
CA ILE A 56 -1.03 9.21 -0.18
C ILE A 56 -1.34 7.87 0.51
N PHE A 57 -0.44 6.93 0.36
CA PHE A 57 -0.52 5.61 0.94
C PHE A 57 0.22 5.60 2.27
N HIS A 58 -0.50 5.28 3.34
CA HIS A 58 0.03 5.24 4.70
C HIS A 58 0.18 3.79 5.13
N PHE A 59 1.41 3.38 5.41
CA PHE A 59 1.75 2.06 5.94
C PHE A 59 2.09 2.20 7.41
N VAL A 60 1.43 1.42 8.26
CA VAL A 60 1.57 1.49 9.72
C VAL A 60 1.98 0.12 10.26
N THR A 61 3.06 0.06 11.03
CA THR A 61 3.53 -1.17 11.67
C THR A 61 3.80 -0.91 13.14
N MET A 62 3.37 -1.82 14.01
CA MET A 62 3.69 -1.79 15.43
C MET A 62 4.97 -2.60 15.67
N GLN A 63 5.99 -1.99 16.26
CA GLN A 63 7.20 -2.69 16.69
C GLN A 63 7.58 -2.25 18.10
N ASN A 64 7.72 -3.21 19.01
CA ASN A 64 8.10 -2.96 20.41
C ASN A 64 7.25 -1.87 21.09
N GLY A 65 5.94 -1.87 20.87
CA GLY A 65 5.02 -0.87 21.43
C GLY A 65 5.05 0.52 20.78
N LYS A 66 5.90 0.74 19.77
CA LYS A 66 5.96 1.98 18.98
C LYS A 66 5.27 1.81 17.64
N GLN A 67 4.58 2.85 17.20
CA GLN A 67 3.94 2.91 15.89
C GLN A 67 4.89 3.55 14.88
N TYR A 68 5.25 2.80 13.85
CA TYR A 68 6.01 3.29 12.72
C TYR A 68 5.04 3.55 11.57
N GLU A 69 5.08 4.75 10.99
CA GLU A 69 4.29 5.09 9.81
C GLU A 69 5.20 5.57 8.69
N VAL A 70 5.00 5.02 7.49
CA VAL A 70 5.70 5.41 6.26
C VAL A 70 4.66 5.89 5.25
N ARG A 71 4.90 7.06 4.68
CA ARG A 71 4.03 7.68 3.67
C ARG A 71 4.66 7.56 2.30
N ILE A 72 3.93 6.94 1.37
CA ILE A 72 4.39 6.64 0.01
C ILE A 72 3.38 7.21 -0.98
N ASP A 73 3.84 7.84 -2.05
CA ASP A 73 2.95 8.26 -3.14
C ASP A 73 2.59 7.10 -4.08
N LYS A 74 1.73 7.37 -5.07
CA LYS A 74 1.30 6.36 -6.06
C LYS A 74 2.43 5.85 -6.97
N GLU A 75 3.54 6.58 -7.06
CA GLU A 75 4.68 6.22 -7.90
C GLU A 75 5.63 5.28 -7.13
N GLY A 76 5.52 5.24 -5.81
CA GLY A 76 6.37 4.46 -4.91
C GLY A 76 7.48 5.30 -4.28
N LYS A 77 7.41 6.63 -4.34
CA LYS A 77 8.37 7.50 -3.66
C LYS A 77 8.00 7.62 -2.19
N ILE A 78 8.98 7.37 -1.32
CA ILE A 78 8.85 7.65 0.11
C ILE A 78 8.79 9.17 0.29
N LEU A 79 7.71 9.67 0.88
CA LEU A 79 7.52 11.09 1.18
C LEU A 79 8.12 11.44 2.54
N ASP A 80 7.75 10.68 3.57
CA ASP A 80 8.26 10.81 4.93
C ASP A 80 8.06 9.51 5.74
N SER A 81 8.61 9.50 6.96
CA SER A 81 8.33 8.47 7.96
C SER A 81 8.26 9.10 9.34
N LYS A 82 7.37 8.63 10.22
CA LYS A 82 7.28 9.06 11.62
C LYS A 82 7.25 7.87 12.56
N ILE A 83 7.76 8.09 13.78
CA ILE A 83 7.67 7.15 14.89
C ILE A 83 6.81 7.82 15.95
N GLY A 84 5.61 7.28 16.16
CA GLY A 84 4.71 7.69 17.24
C GLY A 84 4.84 6.74 18.42
N GLY A 85 4.95 7.29 19.63
CA GLY A 85 4.69 6.57 20.87
C GLY A 85 3.36 7.01 21.44
N TYR A 86 2.63 6.07 22.05
CA TYR A 86 1.62 6.42 23.04
C TYR A 86 2.31 6.90 24.31
#